data_AF-D3JH78-F1
#
_entry.id   AF-D3JH78-F1
#
_cell.length_a   1.000
_cell.length_b   1.000
_cell.length_c   1.000
_cell.angle_alpha   90.00
_cell.angle_beta   90.00
_cell.angle_gamma   90.00
#
_symmetry.space_group_name_H-M   'P 1'
#
loop_
_entity.id
_entity.type
_entity.pdbx_description
1 polymer ?
#
loop_
_entity_poly.entity_id
_entity_poly.type
_entity_poly.pdbx_seq_one_letter_code
_entity_poly.pdbx_strand_id
1 'polypeptide(L)'
;QQIAFAMMNRPVQALQQSFLRTKAPDLASFMKISDLKANSSNNAVFADDKDNIAVLAPEFMPRRDNRFDYTKPVDGSDPATDWRGLHAVSELPNTIDPPNGWAFNSNDWLYSAAGPNSPKPGNFPKYLDRAGESYRTIHATRMLTQPGPWSLDRLQAAAYDGAQPSFEVLVPMLVSAWQALPATDARRARLAEPIAALDSWDNRCV
;
A
#
# COMPACT_ATOMS: atom_id res chain seq x y z
N GLN A 1 4.73 2.26 -34.28
CA GLN A 1 4.99 1.16 -33.33
C GLN A 1 3.63 0.63 -32.89
N GLN A 2 3.36 -0.67 -33.00
CA GLN A 2 2.11 -1.26 -32.54
C GLN A 2 2.26 -1.67 -31.07
N ILE A 3 1.25 -1.38 -30.24
CA ILE A 3 1.20 -1.77 -28.84
C ILE A 3 0.06 -2.79 -28.70
N ALA A 4 0.39 -4.00 -28.28
CA ALA A 4 -0.60 -4.99 -27.87
C ALA A 4 -0.86 -4.85 -26.36
N PHE A 5 -2.12 -4.95 -25.96
CA PHE A 5 -2.50 -4.98 -24.54
C PHE A 5 -3.52 -6.08 -24.30
N ALA A 6 -3.39 -6.76 -23.15
CA ALA A 6 -4.36 -7.73 -22.67
C ALA A 6 -4.93 -7.20 -21.35
N MET A 7 -6.25 -7.09 -21.26
CA MET A 7 -6.96 -6.59 -20.09
C MET A 7 -8.06 -7.55 -19.67
N MET A 8 -8.50 -7.42 -18.42
CA MET A 8 -9.68 -8.14 -17.94
C MET A 8 -10.92 -7.73 -18.75
N ASN A 9 -11.56 -8.69 -19.41
CA ASN A 9 -12.88 -8.51 -20.01
C ASN A 9 -13.87 -9.52 -19.43
N ARG A 10 -14.36 -9.25 -18.21
CA ARG A 10 -15.25 -10.13 -17.43
C ARG A 10 -16.36 -9.34 -16.73
N PRO A 11 -17.18 -8.57 -17.47
CA PRO A 11 -18.09 -7.58 -16.88
C PRO A 11 -19.14 -8.20 -15.96
N VAL A 12 -19.67 -9.38 -16.30
CA VAL A 12 -20.66 -10.08 -15.47
C VAL A 12 -20.03 -10.50 -14.14
N GLN A 13 -18.85 -11.12 -14.15
CA GLN A 13 -18.16 -11.53 -12.93
C GLN A 13 -17.71 -10.32 -12.11
N ALA A 14 -17.28 -9.23 -12.75
CA ALA A 14 -16.92 -8.00 -12.06
C ALA A 14 -18.11 -7.39 -11.31
N LEU A 15 -19.29 -7.36 -11.96
CA LEU A 15 -20.53 -6.90 -11.33
C LEU A 15 -20.97 -7.84 -10.19
N GLN A 16 -20.94 -9.16 -10.42
CA GLN A 16 -21.24 -10.17 -9.41
C GLN A 16 -20.33 -10.03 -8.20
N GLN A 17 -19.02 -9.97 -8.40
CA GLN A 17 -18.03 -9.86 -7.33
C GLN A 17 -18.20 -8.57 -6.54
N SER A 18 -18.40 -7.44 -7.23
CA SER A 18 -18.64 -6.15 -6.59
C SER A 18 -19.89 -6.16 -5.71
N PHE A 19 -21.00 -6.70 -6.23
CA PHE A 19 -22.25 -6.76 -5.47
C PHE A 19 -22.19 -7.78 -4.33
N LEU A 20 -21.77 -9.02 -4.60
CA LEU A 20 -21.80 -10.12 -3.62
C LEU A 20 -20.87 -9.87 -2.44
N ARG A 21 -19.74 -9.20 -2.64
CA ARG A 21 -18.84 -8.81 -1.53
C ARG A 21 -19.51 -7.94 -0.48
N THR A 22 -20.43 -7.06 -0.89
CA THR A 22 -21.22 -6.23 0.05
C THR A 22 -22.26 -7.03 0.84
N LYS A 23 -22.48 -8.30 0.48
CA LYS A 23 -23.45 -9.22 1.07
C LYS A 23 -22.78 -10.42 1.77
N ALA A 24 -21.45 -10.50 1.77
CA ALA A 24 -20.72 -11.58 2.40
C ALA A 24 -20.92 -11.52 3.92
N PRO A 25 -21.44 -12.59 4.57
CA PRO A 25 -21.70 -12.61 6.02
C PRO A 25 -20.44 -12.89 6.86
N ASP A 26 -19.36 -13.34 6.23
CA ASP A 26 -18.10 -13.70 6.88
C ASP A 26 -16.95 -13.72 5.87
N LEU A 27 -15.73 -13.79 6.40
CA LEU A 27 -14.52 -13.84 5.58
C LEU A 27 -14.50 -15.05 4.64
N ALA A 28 -14.96 -16.22 5.07
CA ALA A 28 -14.99 -17.43 4.24
C ALA A 28 -15.86 -17.23 2.98
N SER A 29 -17.03 -16.63 3.13
CA SER A 29 -17.92 -16.27 2.03
C SER A 29 -17.29 -15.21 1.13
N PHE A 30 -16.63 -14.20 1.71
CA PHE A 30 -15.91 -13.17 0.96
C PHE A 30 -14.81 -13.79 0.08
N MET A 31 -14.01 -14.71 0.64
CA MET A 31 -12.94 -15.41 -0.09
C MET A 31 -13.49 -16.27 -1.24
N LYS A 32 -14.62 -16.97 -1.02
CA LYS A 32 -15.31 -17.70 -2.10
C LYS A 32 -15.76 -16.78 -3.23
N ILE A 33 -16.22 -15.57 -2.92
CA ILE A 33 -16.59 -14.56 -3.92
C ILE A 33 -15.33 -14.03 -4.64
N SER A 34 -14.22 -13.84 -3.92
CA SER A 34 -12.93 -13.43 -4.47
C SER A 34 -12.38 -14.39 -5.54
N ASP A 35 -12.76 -15.67 -5.51
CA ASP A 35 -12.42 -16.65 -6.56
C ASP A 35 -13.05 -16.35 -7.93
N LEU A 36 -14.00 -15.42 -8.02
CA LEU A 36 -14.43 -14.86 -9.31
C LEU A 36 -13.26 -14.16 -10.04
N LYS A 37 -12.25 -13.66 -9.30
CA LYS A 37 -11.03 -13.02 -9.82
C LYS A 37 -11.32 -11.94 -10.86
N ALA A 38 -12.27 -11.08 -10.54
CA ALA A 38 -12.81 -10.02 -11.38
C ALA A 38 -12.66 -8.62 -10.74
N ASN A 39 -11.84 -8.49 -9.70
CA ASN A 39 -11.35 -7.22 -9.18
C ASN A 39 -9.92 -7.00 -9.69
N SER A 40 -9.75 -6.02 -10.56
CA SER A 40 -8.50 -5.77 -11.28
C SER A 40 -7.66 -4.62 -10.73
N SER A 41 -8.03 -4.03 -9.59
CA SER A 41 -7.31 -2.84 -9.11
C SER A 41 -7.31 -2.59 -7.61
N ASN A 42 -8.36 -2.96 -6.88
CA ASN A 42 -8.51 -2.50 -5.51
C ASN A 42 -8.01 -3.54 -4.51
N ASN A 43 -7.22 -3.09 -3.53
CA ASN A 43 -7.11 -3.81 -2.28
C ASN A 43 -8.47 -3.77 -1.56
N ALA A 44 -8.85 -4.86 -0.89
CA ALA A 44 -10.06 -4.91 -0.08
C ALA A 44 -9.70 -5.01 1.40
N VAL A 45 -10.23 -4.11 2.22
CA VAL A 45 -10.21 -4.24 3.68
C VAL A 45 -11.51 -4.92 4.10
N PHE A 46 -11.42 -5.93 4.95
CA PHE A 46 -12.54 -6.71 5.45
C PHE A 46 -12.53 -6.76 6.98
N ALA A 47 -13.71 -6.70 7.58
CA ALA A 47 -13.96 -6.99 8.99
C ALA A 47 -15.37 -7.56 9.14
N ASP A 48 -15.58 -8.52 10.05
CA ASP A 48 -16.90 -9.06 10.39
C ASP A 48 -17.17 -9.16 11.90
N ASP A 49 -18.36 -9.65 12.26
CA ASP A 49 -18.81 -9.84 13.65
C ASP A 49 -18.28 -11.13 14.30
N LYS A 50 -17.34 -11.83 13.65
CA LYS A 50 -16.71 -13.08 14.09
C LYS A 50 -15.20 -12.89 14.32
N ASP A 51 -14.80 -11.66 14.59
CA ASP A 51 -13.42 -11.23 14.85
C ASP A 51 -12.44 -11.44 13.68
N ASN A 52 -12.94 -11.66 12.45
CA ASN A 52 -12.05 -11.72 11.29
C ASN A 52 -11.70 -10.32 10.80
N ILE A 53 -10.44 -10.11 10.45
CA ILE A 53 -9.95 -8.89 9.79
C ILE A 53 -8.99 -9.26 8.66
N ALA A 54 -9.08 -8.56 7.54
CA ALA A 54 -8.18 -8.81 6.42
C ALA A 54 -7.88 -7.58 5.58
N VAL A 55 -6.72 -7.61 4.93
CA VAL A 55 -6.37 -6.79 3.76
C VAL A 55 -6.01 -7.74 2.64
N LEU A 56 -6.79 -7.67 1.56
CA LEU A 56 -6.71 -8.60 0.43
C LEU A 56 -6.23 -7.88 -0.83
N ALA A 57 -5.34 -8.52 -1.57
CA ALA A 57 -4.86 -8.03 -2.86
C ALA A 57 -5.95 -8.17 -3.95
N PRO A 58 -5.90 -7.37 -5.03
CA PRO A 58 -6.77 -7.56 -6.18
C PRO A 58 -6.54 -8.92 -6.84
N GLU A 59 -7.63 -9.60 -7.19
CA GLU A 59 -7.59 -11.02 -7.55
C GLU A 59 -7.43 -11.29 -9.05
N PHE A 60 -7.67 -10.29 -9.90
CA PHE A 60 -7.23 -10.36 -11.30
C PHE A 60 -5.75 -10.00 -11.38
N MET A 61 -4.90 -10.96 -10.99
CA MET A 61 -3.45 -10.82 -11.00
C MET A 61 -2.81 -11.82 -11.99
N PRO A 62 -2.37 -11.34 -13.17
CA PRO A 62 -1.67 -12.16 -14.16
C PRO A 62 -0.40 -12.84 -13.65
N ARG A 63 -0.25 -14.14 -13.92
CA ARG A 63 1.03 -14.84 -13.77
C ARG A 63 1.95 -14.46 -14.91
N ARG A 64 3.13 -13.96 -14.58
CA ARG A 64 4.11 -13.45 -15.53
C ARG A 64 5.49 -14.09 -15.29
N ASP A 65 6.37 -14.02 -16.29
CA ASP A 65 7.76 -14.43 -16.12
C ASP A 65 8.53 -13.35 -15.35
N ASN A 66 9.09 -13.72 -14.20
CA ASN A 66 9.72 -12.79 -13.28
C ASN A 66 11.05 -12.19 -13.80
N ARG A 67 11.55 -12.65 -14.96
CA ARG A 67 12.78 -12.13 -15.57
C ARG A 67 12.61 -10.74 -16.20
N PHE A 68 11.39 -10.35 -16.56
CA PHE A 68 11.14 -9.10 -17.27
C PHE A 68 10.84 -7.93 -16.34
N ASP A 69 11.24 -6.74 -16.77
CA ASP A 69 10.85 -5.48 -16.15
C ASP A 69 9.56 -4.94 -16.79
N TYR A 70 8.41 -5.38 -16.28
CA TYR A 70 7.11 -4.88 -16.73
C TYR A 70 6.83 -3.41 -16.35
N THR A 71 7.80 -2.62 -15.86
CA THR A 71 7.63 -1.13 -15.75
C THR A 71 7.86 -0.47 -17.10
N LYS A 72 8.40 -1.23 -18.05
CA LYS A 72 8.73 -0.82 -19.41
C LYS A 72 7.98 -1.70 -20.40
N PRO A 73 7.86 -1.26 -21.66
CA PRO A 73 7.47 -2.15 -22.74
C PRO A 73 8.40 -3.38 -22.78
N VAL A 74 7.81 -4.55 -22.97
CA VAL A 74 8.52 -5.82 -23.18
C VAL A 74 8.35 -6.26 -24.63
N ASP A 75 9.24 -7.14 -25.12
CA ASP A 75 9.20 -7.62 -26.50
C ASP A 75 7.98 -8.53 -26.75
N GLY A 76 6.96 -8.00 -27.43
CA GLY A 76 5.75 -8.74 -27.75
C GLY A 76 5.92 -9.89 -28.75
N SER A 77 7.11 -10.06 -29.36
CA SER A 77 7.42 -11.23 -30.19
C SER A 77 7.94 -12.42 -29.39
N ASP A 78 8.38 -12.20 -28.13
CA ASP A 78 8.78 -13.27 -27.22
C ASP A 78 7.52 -13.84 -26.51
N PRO A 79 7.13 -15.10 -26.76
CA PRO A 79 5.95 -15.71 -26.13
C PRO A 79 6.06 -15.84 -24.60
N ALA A 80 7.26 -15.70 -24.02
CA ALA A 80 7.43 -15.63 -22.58
C ALA A 80 6.91 -14.32 -21.96
N THR A 81 6.69 -13.28 -22.77
CA THR A 81 6.12 -12.00 -22.29
C THR A 81 4.61 -12.07 -22.07
N ASP A 82 3.94 -13.07 -22.66
CA ASP A 82 2.52 -13.30 -22.43
C ASP A 82 2.27 -13.89 -21.04
N TRP A 83 1.12 -13.55 -20.46
CA TRP A 83 0.75 -13.95 -19.11
C TRP A 83 0.03 -15.30 -19.11
N ARG A 84 0.36 -16.14 -18.13
CA ARG A 84 -0.01 -17.56 -18.09
C ARG A 84 -1.15 -17.81 -17.12
N GLY A 85 -2.30 -17.19 -17.42
CA GLY A 85 -3.47 -17.21 -16.55
C GLY A 85 -3.29 -16.35 -15.29
N LEU A 86 -4.13 -16.61 -14.29
CA LEU A 86 -4.18 -15.83 -13.05
C LEU A 86 -3.55 -16.58 -11.89
N HIS A 87 -3.00 -15.84 -10.93
CA HIS A 87 -2.68 -16.37 -9.61
C HIS A 87 -3.94 -16.95 -8.93
N ALA A 88 -3.74 -17.94 -8.08
CA ALA A 88 -4.76 -18.30 -7.09
C ALA A 88 -4.84 -17.19 -6.03
N VAL A 89 -6.02 -16.96 -5.44
CA VAL A 89 -6.19 -15.91 -4.42
C VAL A 89 -5.23 -16.15 -3.24
N SER A 90 -4.99 -17.42 -2.88
CA SER A 90 -4.07 -17.83 -1.82
C SER A 90 -2.58 -17.57 -2.10
N GLU A 91 -2.20 -17.24 -3.34
CA GLU A 91 -0.82 -16.91 -3.71
C GLU A 91 -0.55 -15.41 -3.68
N LEU A 92 -1.58 -14.60 -3.44
CA LEU A 92 -1.45 -13.15 -3.38
C LEU A 92 -1.02 -12.71 -1.98
N PRO A 93 -0.38 -11.53 -1.83
CA PRO A 93 0.09 -11.02 -0.54
C PRO A 93 -1.08 -10.51 0.32
N ASN A 94 -1.99 -11.40 0.68
CA ASN A 94 -3.10 -11.15 1.60
C ASN A 94 -2.60 -11.17 3.04
N THR A 95 -3.16 -10.29 3.86
CA THR A 95 -3.03 -10.33 5.32
C THR A 95 -4.38 -10.73 5.88
N ILE A 96 -4.45 -11.87 6.58
CA ILE A 96 -5.68 -12.43 7.15
C ILE A 96 -5.42 -12.72 8.63
N ASP A 97 -6.31 -12.23 9.49
CA ASP A 97 -6.33 -12.41 10.94
C ASP A 97 -4.94 -12.32 11.60
N PRO A 98 -4.20 -11.20 11.37
CA PRO A 98 -2.86 -11.07 11.90
C PRO A 98 -2.94 -10.91 13.45
N PRO A 99 -1.99 -11.50 14.19
CA PRO A 99 -2.06 -11.59 15.65
C PRO A 99 -1.88 -10.25 16.39
N ASN A 100 -1.48 -9.19 15.69
CA ASN A 100 -1.40 -7.83 16.22
C ASN A 100 -2.76 -7.12 16.29
N GLY A 101 -3.84 -7.73 15.79
CA GLY A 101 -5.21 -7.21 15.92
C GLY A 101 -5.51 -6.00 15.04
N TRP A 102 -4.71 -5.74 14.00
CA TRP A 102 -5.01 -4.71 13.00
C TRP A 102 -4.46 -5.10 11.63
N ALA A 103 -5.19 -4.67 10.59
CA ALA A 103 -4.75 -4.72 9.21
C ALA A 103 -5.17 -3.43 8.50
N PHE A 104 -4.30 -2.83 7.69
CA PHE A 104 -4.59 -1.62 6.93
C PHE A 104 -3.84 -1.56 5.60
N ASN A 105 -4.20 -0.62 4.74
CA ASN A 105 -3.36 -0.25 3.60
C ASN A 105 -3.53 1.25 3.30
N SER A 106 -2.45 1.91 2.90
CA SER A 106 -2.47 3.33 2.52
C SER A 106 -2.09 3.52 1.05
N ASN A 107 -2.57 2.65 0.15
CA ASN A 107 -2.25 2.65 -1.29
C ASN A 107 -0.77 2.42 -1.62
N ASP A 108 0.00 2.00 -0.64
CA ASP A 108 1.35 1.50 -0.81
C ASP A 108 1.33 -0.02 -0.85
N TRP A 109 2.51 -0.65 -0.76
CA TRP A 109 2.62 -2.10 -0.86
C TRP A 109 1.84 -2.86 0.23
N LEU A 110 1.50 -4.12 -0.04
CA LEU A 110 0.79 -4.96 0.93
C LEU A 110 1.70 -5.55 2.01
N TYR A 111 3.02 -5.38 1.87
CA TYR A 111 4.02 -5.97 2.74
C TYR A 111 4.21 -5.25 4.09
N SER A 112 3.46 -4.18 4.33
CA SER A 112 3.36 -3.49 5.64
C SER A 112 1.94 -3.50 6.23
N ALA A 113 0.99 -4.21 5.62
CA ALA A 113 -0.42 -4.19 5.99
C ALA A 113 -0.76 -4.58 7.44
N ALA A 114 0.15 -5.24 8.15
CA ALA A 114 0.10 -5.67 9.55
C ALA A 114 1.49 -5.55 10.22
N GLY A 115 2.31 -4.61 9.75
CA GLY A 115 3.66 -4.38 10.28
C GLY A 115 4.53 -5.65 10.23
N PRO A 116 5.17 -6.08 11.34
CA PRO A 116 5.99 -7.29 11.36
C PRO A 116 5.26 -8.58 10.96
N ASN A 117 3.92 -8.63 11.08
CA ASN A 117 3.10 -9.80 10.76
C ASN A 117 2.63 -9.83 9.30
N SER A 118 3.04 -8.87 8.47
CA SER A 118 2.71 -8.85 7.05
C SER A 118 3.40 -9.94 6.22
N PRO A 119 2.83 -10.26 5.05
CA PRO A 119 3.50 -11.06 4.03
C PRO A 119 4.89 -10.52 3.71
N LYS A 120 5.85 -11.41 3.49
CA LYS A 120 7.25 -11.03 3.21
C LYS A 120 7.46 -10.85 1.70
N PRO A 121 7.98 -9.70 1.24
CA PRO A 121 8.11 -9.42 -0.20
C PRO A 121 8.95 -10.47 -0.94
N GLY A 122 9.97 -11.04 -0.28
CA GLY A 122 10.81 -12.10 -0.85
C GLY A 122 10.07 -13.41 -1.19
N ASN A 123 8.85 -13.61 -0.68
CA ASN A 123 8.03 -14.79 -0.95
C ASN A 123 7.15 -14.64 -2.20
N PHE A 124 7.17 -13.48 -2.85
CA PHE A 124 6.28 -13.14 -3.97
C PHE A 124 7.06 -12.73 -5.22
N PRO A 125 6.50 -12.95 -6.43
CA PRO A 125 7.09 -12.42 -7.65
C PRO A 125 7.21 -10.89 -7.64
N LYS A 126 8.28 -10.36 -8.23
CA LYS A 126 8.62 -8.92 -8.23
C LYS A 126 7.62 -8.08 -9.00
N TYR A 127 6.79 -8.70 -9.84
CA TYR A 127 5.76 -8.01 -10.62
C TYR A 127 4.43 -7.84 -9.87
N LEU A 128 4.28 -8.41 -8.66
CA LEU A 128 3.05 -8.26 -7.88
C LEU A 128 2.92 -6.87 -7.25
N ASP A 129 4.02 -6.23 -6.90
CA ASP A 129 4.04 -4.90 -6.29
C ASP A 129 5.29 -4.13 -6.69
N ARG A 130 5.17 -2.80 -6.77
CA ARG A 130 6.27 -1.86 -7.05
C ARG A 130 6.21 -0.56 -6.28
N ALA A 131 5.18 -0.37 -5.44
CA ALA A 131 4.95 0.90 -4.78
C ALA A 131 5.99 1.14 -3.69
N GLY A 132 6.36 0.09 -2.96
CA GLY A 132 7.17 0.23 -1.74
C GLY A 132 6.36 0.73 -0.55
N GLU A 133 7.04 0.98 0.56
CA GLU A 133 6.43 1.57 1.77
C GLU A 133 6.32 3.09 1.65
N SER A 134 5.20 3.65 2.11
CA SER A 134 5.02 5.10 2.19
C SER A 134 5.15 5.65 3.62
N TYR A 135 5.46 6.95 3.75
CA TYR A 135 5.44 7.62 5.06
C TYR A 135 4.05 7.63 5.72
N ARG A 136 2.95 7.48 4.96
CA ARG A 136 1.60 7.28 5.51
C ARG A 136 1.47 5.95 6.22
N THR A 137 2.13 4.91 5.71
CA THR A 137 2.16 3.59 6.37
C THR A 137 3.04 3.58 7.60
N ILE A 138 4.17 4.31 7.57
CA ILE A 138 4.99 4.53 8.78
C ILE A 138 4.15 5.22 9.87
N HIS A 139 3.42 6.27 9.51
CA HIS A 139 2.50 6.97 10.41
C HIS A 139 1.40 6.05 10.97
N ALA A 140 0.66 5.37 10.10
CA ALA A 140 -0.40 4.46 10.50
C ALA A 140 0.13 3.32 11.39
N THR A 141 1.29 2.75 11.08
CA THR A 141 1.92 1.71 11.91
C THR A 141 2.26 2.21 13.31
N ARG A 142 2.80 3.44 13.44
CA ARG A 142 3.06 4.07 14.75
C ARG A 142 1.79 4.24 15.57
N MET A 143 0.67 4.61 14.95
CA MET A 143 -0.62 4.75 15.63
C MET A 143 -1.26 3.42 15.99
N LEU A 144 -1.31 2.49 15.04
CA LEU A 144 -1.98 1.18 15.17
C LEU A 144 -1.30 0.26 16.19
N THR A 145 0.01 0.45 16.39
CA THR A 145 0.81 -0.34 17.36
C THR A 145 0.77 0.23 18.77
N GLN A 146 0.19 1.42 19.00
CA GLN A 146 0.10 1.98 20.35
C GLN A 146 -0.75 1.08 21.26
N PRO A 147 -0.29 0.78 22.49
CA PRO A 147 -0.99 -0.10 23.41
C PRO A 147 -2.35 0.47 23.83
N GLY A 148 -3.21 -0.41 24.36
CA GLY A 148 -4.54 -0.06 24.84
C GLY A 148 -5.65 -0.43 23.86
N PRO A 149 -6.91 -0.51 24.32
CA PRO A 149 -8.04 -0.92 23.51
C PRO A 149 -8.40 0.13 22.45
N TRP A 150 -8.99 -0.32 21.35
CA TRP A 150 -9.63 0.55 20.36
C TRP A 150 -11.06 0.88 20.78
N SER A 151 -11.40 2.16 20.76
CA SER A 151 -12.77 2.68 20.88
C SER A 151 -13.11 3.48 19.63
N LEU A 152 -14.39 3.79 19.42
CA LEU A 152 -14.81 4.65 18.31
C LEU A 152 -14.14 6.03 18.38
N ASP A 153 -14.06 6.63 19.57
CA ASP A 153 -13.39 7.93 19.77
C ASP A 153 -11.91 7.87 19.41
N ARG A 154 -11.23 6.78 19.80
CA ARG A 154 -9.81 6.57 19.46
C ARG A 154 -9.60 6.35 17.97
N LEU A 155 -10.50 5.61 17.32
CA LEU A 155 -10.48 5.43 15.86
C LEU A 155 -10.70 6.75 15.13
N GLN A 156 -11.65 7.57 15.58
CA GLN A 156 -11.90 8.89 15.02
C GLN A 156 -10.67 9.80 15.22
N ALA A 157 -10.10 9.86 16.41
CA ALA A 157 -8.89 10.63 16.67
C ALA A 157 -7.71 10.19 15.78
N ALA A 158 -7.51 8.88 15.60
CA ALA A 158 -6.48 8.35 14.72
C ALA A 158 -6.69 8.71 13.24
N ALA A 159 -7.94 8.75 12.77
CA ALA A 159 -8.27 9.14 11.40
C ALA A 159 -7.92 10.60 11.06
N TYR A 160 -7.78 11.45 12.09
CA TYR A 160 -7.42 12.87 11.96
C TYR A 160 -6.05 13.22 12.55
N ASP A 161 -5.20 12.23 12.86
CA ASP A 161 -3.85 12.53 13.37
C ASP A 161 -3.01 13.21 12.27
N GLY A 162 -2.46 14.38 12.59
CA GLY A 162 -1.74 15.23 11.63
C GLY A 162 -0.25 14.98 11.48
N ALA A 163 0.33 13.93 12.09
CA ALA A 163 1.78 13.70 12.01
C ALA A 163 2.27 13.51 10.57
N GLN A 164 3.45 14.06 10.25
CA GLN A 164 4.08 13.94 8.94
C GLN A 164 5.50 13.35 9.04
N PRO A 165 5.64 12.02 9.17
CA PRO A 165 6.95 11.39 9.38
C PRO A 165 7.97 11.62 8.25
N SER A 166 7.52 12.00 7.05
CA SER A 166 8.42 12.38 5.95
C SER A 166 9.31 13.58 6.32
N PHE A 167 8.79 14.55 7.07
CA PHE A 167 9.54 15.76 7.41
C PHE A 167 10.56 15.53 8.53
N GLU A 168 10.41 14.46 9.33
CA GLU A 168 11.46 14.00 10.25
C GLU A 168 12.75 13.62 9.50
N VAL A 169 12.66 13.28 8.21
CA VAL A 169 13.81 12.99 7.34
C VAL A 169 14.16 14.20 6.48
N LEU A 170 13.16 14.82 5.83
CA LEU A 170 13.39 15.88 4.84
C LEU A 170 13.88 17.18 5.47
N VAL A 171 13.38 17.59 6.64
CA VAL A 171 13.79 18.84 7.29
C VAL A 171 15.27 18.77 7.71
N PRO A 172 15.75 17.74 8.43
CA PRO A 172 17.17 17.62 8.76
C PRO A 172 18.09 17.61 7.53
N MET A 173 17.68 16.92 6.46
CA MET A 173 18.44 16.92 5.20
C MET A 173 18.53 18.32 4.58
N LEU A 174 17.42 19.08 4.59
CA LEU A 174 17.38 20.44 4.07
C LEU A 174 18.22 21.39 4.92
N VAL A 175 18.13 21.31 6.26
CA VAL A 175 18.92 22.10 7.21
C VAL A 175 20.41 21.80 7.00
N SER A 176 20.80 20.52 6.90
CA SER A 176 22.18 20.12 6.66
C SER A 176 22.71 20.66 5.33
N ALA A 177 21.91 20.63 4.26
CA ALA A 177 22.31 21.17 2.97
C ALA A 177 22.49 22.70 3.01
N TRP A 178 21.64 23.41 3.75
CA TRP A 178 21.77 24.86 3.97
C TRP A 178 23.02 25.20 4.82
N GLN A 179 23.31 24.43 5.87
CA GLN A 179 24.50 24.64 6.71
C GLN A 179 25.80 24.42 5.93
N ALA A 180 25.82 23.47 4.99
CA ALA A 180 26.97 23.16 4.14
C ALA A 180 27.27 24.22 3.06
N LEU A 181 26.40 25.20 2.86
CA LEU A 181 26.67 26.32 1.96
C LEU A 181 27.87 27.16 2.45
N PRO A 182 28.71 27.68 1.53
CA PRO A 182 29.75 28.64 1.89
C PRO A 182 29.17 29.83 2.65
N ALA A 183 29.93 30.37 3.61
CA ALA A 183 29.50 31.53 4.41
C ALA A 183 29.16 32.77 3.56
N THR A 184 29.75 32.88 2.37
CA THR A 184 29.52 33.96 1.40
C THR A 184 28.38 33.69 0.42
N ASP A 185 27.77 32.50 0.45
CA ASP A 185 26.68 32.16 -0.46
C ASP A 185 25.41 32.94 -0.08
N ALA A 186 24.87 33.73 -1.01
CA ALA A 186 23.70 34.58 -0.78
C ALA A 186 22.46 33.79 -0.33
N ARG A 187 22.38 32.48 -0.63
CA ARG A 187 21.29 31.60 -0.17
C ARG A 187 21.30 31.43 1.34
N ARG A 188 22.45 31.54 2.02
CA ARG A 188 22.51 31.40 3.49
C ARG A 188 21.65 32.47 4.17
N ALA A 189 21.88 33.73 3.83
CA ALA A 189 21.11 34.85 4.38
C ALA A 189 19.64 34.80 3.90
N ARG A 190 19.41 34.55 2.61
CA ARG A 190 18.06 34.55 2.03
C ARG A 190 17.14 33.46 2.62
N LEU A 191 17.69 32.30 2.98
CA LEU A 191 16.91 31.15 3.46
C LEU A 191 16.94 30.98 4.98
N ALA A 192 17.63 31.84 5.73
CA ALA A 192 17.80 31.68 7.17
C ALA A 192 16.46 31.57 7.93
N GLU A 193 15.53 32.49 7.65
CA GLU A 193 14.21 32.51 8.30
C GLU A 193 13.33 31.29 7.95
N PRO A 194 13.10 30.93 6.67
CA PRO A 194 12.27 29.76 6.37
C PRO A 194 12.91 28.44 6.84
N ILE A 195 14.25 28.34 6.87
CA ILE A 195 14.93 27.18 7.46
C ILE A 195 14.67 27.11 8.97
N ALA A 196 14.79 28.22 9.69
CA ALA A 196 14.50 28.26 11.12
C ALA A 196 13.03 27.91 11.43
N ALA A 197 12.09 28.36 10.59
CA ALA A 197 10.68 28.02 10.72
C ALA A 197 10.43 26.51 10.55
N LEU A 198 11.05 25.89 9.54
CA LEU A 198 10.95 24.44 9.31
C LEU A 198 11.63 23.63 10.42
N ASP A 199 12.80 24.08 10.90
CA ASP A 199 13.59 23.40 11.94
C ASP A 199 12.90 23.44 13.32
N SER A 200 12.09 24.47 13.57
CA SER A 200 11.31 24.60 14.81
C SER A 200 9.89 24.00 14.73
N TRP A 201 9.44 23.58 13.55
CA TRP A 201 8.13 22.96 13.37
C TRP A 201 8.15 21.52 13.90
N ASP A 202 7.04 21.10 14.51
CA ASP A 202 6.88 19.79 15.15
C ASP A 202 6.53 18.66 14.16
N ASN A 203 6.57 18.94 12.86
CA ASN A 203 6.18 18.02 11.78
C ASN A 203 4.72 17.55 11.84
N ARG A 204 3.81 18.39 12.35
CA ARG A 204 2.37 18.10 12.39
C ARG A 204 1.55 19.13 11.61
N CYS A 205 0.60 18.65 10.81
CA CYS A 205 -0.41 19.51 10.20
C CYS A 205 -1.46 19.92 11.24
N VAL A 206 -1.96 21.15 11.11
CA VAL A 206 -3.02 21.74 11.94
C VAL A 206 -4.40 21.29 11.46
#